data_AF-A0A848LZF7-F1
#
_entry.id   AF-A0A848LZF7-F1
#
_cell.length_a   1.000
_cell.length_b   1.000
_cell.length_c   1.000
_cell.angle_alpha   90.00
_cell.angle_beta   90.00
_cell.angle_gamma   90.00
#
_symmetry.space_group_name_H-M   'P 1'
#
loop_
_entity.id
_entity.type
_entity.pdbx_description
1 polymer ?
#
loop_
_entity_poly.entity_id
_entity_poly.type
_entity_poly.pdbx_seq_one_letter_code
_entity_poly.pdbx_strand_id
1 'polypeptide(L)'
;MARGPVQSQSPEGQDAYGFHPGDPVRVGYGDRGIMAFFELLRGPEGQRVAWRRLGPHSGTGVETFEVTYEGLGKSVRMYIDPNHGAAIHAPEGFIIQGLTSRAPTPAEEKPEVIEL
;
A
#
# COMPACT_ATOMS: atom_id res chain seq x y z
N MET A 1 -1.11 -3.10 35.61
CA MET A 1 -0.19 -2.52 34.60
C MET A 1 -1.05 -2.00 33.47
N ALA A 2 -1.19 -0.68 33.32
CA ALA A 2 -2.02 -0.07 32.31
C ALA A 2 -1.19 0.17 31.04
N ARG A 3 -1.63 -0.36 29.88
CA ARG A 3 -1.08 -0.01 28.57
C ARG A 3 -1.38 1.46 28.33
N GLY A 4 -0.35 2.28 28.15
CA GLY A 4 -0.49 3.69 27.82
C GLY A 4 -1.20 3.87 26.48
N PRO A 5 -1.83 5.04 26.23
CA PRO A 5 -2.49 5.30 24.96
C PRO A 5 -1.43 5.27 23.85
N VAL A 6 -1.61 4.38 22.88
CA VAL A 6 -0.89 4.45 21.61
C VAL A 6 -1.28 5.80 21.02
N GLN A 7 -0.34 6.74 20.95
CA GLN A 7 -0.59 8.07 20.43
C GLN A 7 -1.14 7.93 19.01
N SER A 8 -2.42 8.26 18.84
CA SER A 8 -3.06 8.47 17.54
C SER A 8 -2.39 9.67 16.88
N GLN A 9 -1.23 9.46 16.27
CA GLN A 9 -0.72 10.39 15.27
C GLN A 9 -1.75 10.35 14.13
N SER A 10 -2.62 11.36 14.08
CA SER A 10 -3.21 11.73 12.79
C SER A 10 -2.02 12.01 11.88
N PRO A 11 -1.80 11.25 10.79
CA PRO A 11 -0.63 11.48 10.00
C PRO A 11 -0.78 12.87 9.39
N GLU A 12 0.15 13.76 9.69
CA GLU A 12 0.52 14.89 8.84
C GLU A 12 1.14 14.36 7.51
N GLY A 13 0.57 13.29 6.97
CA GLY A 13 1.03 12.52 5.82
C GLY A 13 -0.04 12.51 4.74
N GLN A 14 -0.70 13.64 4.51
CA GLN A 14 -1.56 13.82 3.34
C GLN A 14 -0.76 13.69 2.03
N ASP A 15 0.57 13.77 2.07
CA ASP A 15 1.48 13.57 0.94
C ASP A 15 2.21 12.20 0.96
N ALA A 16 1.85 11.30 1.87
CA ALA A 16 2.50 9.99 1.99
C ALA A 16 1.96 8.99 0.95
N TYR A 17 2.84 8.10 0.48
CA TYR A 17 2.53 7.05 -0.49
C TYR A 17 1.24 6.29 -0.13
N GLY A 18 0.32 6.23 -1.08
CA GLY A 18 -0.98 5.58 -0.94
C GLY A 18 -2.05 6.43 -0.24
N PHE A 19 -1.69 7.53 0.41
CA PHE A 19 -2.63 8.45 1.08
C PHE A 19 -2.82 9.79 0.36
N HIS A 20 -2.15 9.98 -0.77
CA HIS A 20 -2.33 11.11 -1.69
C HIS A 20 -2.70 10.63 -3.10
N PRO A 21 -3.62 11.31 -3.83
CA PRO A 21 -3.96 10.93 -5.21
C PRO A 21 -2.80 11.12 -6.20
N GLY A 22 -1.81 11.97 -5.86
CA GLY A 22 -0.60 12.17 -6.66
C GLY A 22 0.46 11.08 -6.50
N ASP A 23 0.35 10.26 -5.45
CA ASP A 23 1.22 9.10 -5.21
C ASP A 23 0.41 7.88 -4.77
N PRO A 24 -0.47 7.34 -5.64
CA PRO A 24 -1.36 6.24 -5.31
C PRO A 24 -0.62 4.90 -5.29
N VAL A 25 -1.21 3.89 -4.66
CA VAL A 25 -0.73 2.51 -4.79
C VAL A 25 -1.05 2.00 -6.20
N ARG A 26 -0.01 1.74 -6.98
CA ARG A 26 -0.08 1.30 -8.38
C ARG A 26 -0.19 -0.22 -8.47
N VAL A 27 -1.42 -0.72 -8.49
CA VAL A 27 -1.71 -2.17 -8.48
C VAL A 27 -1.87 -2.74 -9.89
N GLY A 28 -2.31 -1.93 -10.85
CA GLY A 28 -2.66 -2.40 -12.20
C GLY A 28 -3.79 -3.43 -12.20
N TYR A 29 -4.05 -4.04 -13.36
CA TYR A 29 -4.97 -5.17 -13.54
C TYR A 29 -6.43 -4.93 -13.10
N GLY A 30 -6.90 -3.68 -13.06
CA GLY A 30 -8.30 -3.37 -12.77
C GLY A 30 -8.74 -3.82 -11.37
N ASP A 31 -10.01 -4.20 -11.25
CA ASP A 31 -10.58 -4.69 -10.00
C ASP A 31 -9.86 -5.93 -9.45
N ARG A 32 -9.27 -6.77 -10.30
CA ARG A 32 -8.51 -7.95 -9.83
C ARG A 32 -7.25 -7.55 -9.06
N GLY A 33 -6.52 -6.54 -9.55
CA GLY A 33 -5.34 -6.02 -8.84
C GLY A 33 -5.71 -5.36 -7.52
N ILE A 34 -6.83 -4.62 -7.49
CA ILE A 34 -7.37 -4.03 -6.26
C ILE A 34 -7.70 -5.12 -5.22
N MET A 35 -8.43 -6.15 -5.62
CA MET A 35 -8.82 -7.24 -4.72
C MET A 35 -7.60 -7.98 -4.18
N ALA A 36 -6.65 -8.32 -5.07
CA ALA A 36 -5.41 -8.99 -4.67
C ALA A 36 -4.58 -8.14 -3.70
N PHE A 37 -4.47 -6.84 -3.94
CA PHE A 37 -3.76 -5.93 -3.04
C PHE A 37 -4.38 -5.93 -1.63
N PHE A 38 -5.70 -5.75 -1.51
CA PHE A 38 -6.36 -5.74 -0.21
C PHE A 38 -6.39 -7.13 0.47
N GLU A 39 -6.33 -8.21 -0.29
CA GLU A 39 -6.19 -9.56 0.27
C GLU A 39 -4.84 -9.74 0.98
N LEU A 40 -3.79 -9.07 0.50
CA LEU A 40 -2.44 -9.12 1.10
C LEU A 40 -2.23 -8.06 2.18
N LEU A 41 -2.91 -6.91 2.11
CA LEU A 41 -2.71 -5.79 3.02
C LEU A 41 -3.13 -6.15 4.46
N ARG A 42 -2.26 -5.86 5.42
CA ARG A 42 -2.51 -6.05 6.85
C ARG A 42 -2.12 -4.83 7.66
N GLY A 43 -2.71 -4.69 8.84
CA GLY A 43 -2.20 -3.81 9.90
C GLY A 43 -0.81 -4.26 10.38
N PRO A 44 -0.12 -3.44 11.18
CA PRO A 44 1.28 -3.65 11.56
C PRO A 44 1.50 -4.95 12.36
N GLU A 45 0.48 -5.42 13.08
CA GLU A 45 0.51 -6.67 13.84
C GLU A 45 -0.09 -7.86 13.06
N GLY A 46 -0.24 -7.75 11.73
CA GLY A 46 -0.82 -8.80 10.89
C GLY A 46 -2.36 -8.82 10.87
N GLN A 47 -2.99 -7.76 11.35
CA GLN A 47 -4.45 -7.64 11.44
C GLN A 47 -5.09 -7.57 10.06
N ARG A 48 -6.25 -8.21 9.90
CA ARG A 48 -7.02 -8.11 8.66
C ARG A 48 -7.50 -6.68 8.44
N VAL A 49 -7.36 -6.22 7.21
CA VAL A 49 -7.89 -4.93 6.77
C VAL A 49 -9.32 -5.10 6.30
N ALA A 50 -10.20 -4.21 6.75
CA ALA A 50 -11.51 -3.98 6.17
C ALA A 50 -11.44 -2.73 5.27
N TRP A 51 -12.14 -2.76 4.14
CA TRP A 51 -12.11 -1.66 3.19
C TRP A 51 -13.47 -1.48 2.50
N ARG A 52 -13.71 -0.25 2.03
CA ARG A 52 -14.89 0.13 1.27
C ARG A 52 -14.49 1.07 0.15
N ARG A 53 -14.91 0.77 -1.09
CA ARG A 53 -14.71 1.67 -2.23
C ARG A 53 -15.59 2.91 -2.06
N LEU A 54 -14.99 4.09 -2.17
CA LEU A 54 -15.69 5.39 -2.17
C LEU A 54 -15.95 5.87 -3.61
N GLY A 55 -15.18 5.37 -4.59
CA GLY A 55 -15.35 5.64 -6.01
C GLY A 55 -14.15 6.37 -6.62
N PRO A 56 -14.25 6.75 -7.90
CA PRO A 56 -13.15 7.35 -8.63
C PRO A 56 -12.79 8.73 -8.08
N HIS A 57 -11.49 9.04 -8.05
CA HIS A 57 -10.97 10.35 -7.73
C HIS A 57 -10.89 11.21 -9.00
N SER A 58 -11.81 12.16 -9.14
CA SER A 58 -11.68 13.34 -10.04
C SER A 58 -11.13 13.08 -11.46
N GLY A 59 -11.51 11.98 -12.11
CA GLY A 59 -11.11 11.70 -13.50
C GLY A 59 -9.65 11.31 -13.71
N THR A 60 -8.88 11.02 -12.66
CA THR A 60 -7.46 10.65 -12.76
C THR A 60 -7.24 9.17 -13.07
N GLY A 61 -8.31 8.37 -13.12
CA GLY A 61 -8.24 6.91 -13.19
C GLY A 61 -7.85 6.24 -11.86
N VAL A 62 -7.67 7.01 -10.79
CA VAL A 62 -7.42 6.52 -9.43
C VAL A 62 -8.73 6.28 -8.71
N GLU A 63 -8.82 5.20 -7.95
CA GLU A 63 -9.95 4.83 -7.11
C GLU A 63 -9.67 5.16 -5.64
N THR A 64 -10.67 5.69 -4.94
CA THR A 64 -10.57 6.04 -3.51
C THR A 64 -11.23 4.97 -2.65
N PHE A 65 -10.57 4.60 -1.57
CA PHE A 65 -11.06 3.62 -0.60
C PHE A 65 -10.98 4.18 0.82
N GLU A 66 -11.94 3.80 1.65
CA GLU A 66 -11.84 3.90 3.09
C GLU A 66 -11.31 2.57 3.62
N VAL A 67 -10.26 2.62 4.44
CA VAL A 67 -9.50 1.45 4.90
C VAL A 67 -9.35 1.49 6.41
N THR A 68 -9.52 0.36 7.08
CA THR A 68 -9.38 0.25 8.53
C THR A 68 -8.91 -1.15 8.95
N TYR A 69 -8.42 -1.26 10.18
CA TYR A 69 -8.08 -2.51 10.84
C TYR A 69 -8.26 -2.37 12.35
N GLU A 70 -8.26 -3.47 13.09
CA GLU A 70 -8.41 -3.44 14.55
C GLU A 70 -7.32 -2.56 15.22
N GLY A 71 -7.69 -1.68 16.14
CA GLY A 71 -6.72 -0.79 16.79
C GLY A 71 -6.27 0.42 15.96
N LEU A 72 -6.74 0.57 14.72
CA LEU A 72 -6.63 1.84 14.00
C LEU A 72 -7.68 2.82 14.55
N GLY A 73 -7.24 3.94 15.13
CA GLY A 73 -8.14 4.89 15.80
C GLY A 73 -9.18 5.54 14.89
N LYS A 74 -8.92 5.62 13.58
CA LYS A 74 -9.86 6.13 12.56
C LYS A 74 -9.53 5.51 11.21
N SER A 75 -10.56 5.17 10.43
CA SER A 75 -10.38 4.76 9.04
C SER A 75 -9.62 5.81 8.23
N VAL A 76 -8.73 5.35 7.36
CA VAL A 76 -7.91 6.20 6.48
C VAL A 76 -8.43 6.15 5.06
N ARG A 77 -8.15 7.21 4.28
CA ARG A 77 -8.43 7.21 2.84
C ARG A 77 -7.20 6.74 2.09
N MET A 78 -7.35 5.73 1.26
CA MET A 78 -6.29 5.19 0.42
C MET A 78 -6.65 5.37 -1.05
N TYR A 79 -5.65 5.74 -1.85
CA TYR A 79 -5.77 5.97 -3.29
C TYR A 79 -5.07 4.85 -4.05
N ILE A 80 -5.80 4.19 -4.94
CA ILE A 80 -5.33 3.05 -5.70
C ILE A 80 -5.41 3.35 -7.19
N ASP A 81 -4.32 3.15 -7.92
CA ASP A 81 -4.30 3.18 -9.38
C ASP A 81 -4.43 1.74 -9.93
N PRO A 82 -5.62 1.35 -10.44
CA PRO A 82 -5.85 0.04 -11.03
C PRO A 82 -5.37 -0.08 -12.49
N ASN A 83 -4.93 1.01 -13.11
CA ASN A 83 -4.58 1.04 -14.53
C ASN A 83 -3.09 0.85 -14.75
N HIS A 84 -2.26 1.33 -13.82
CA HIS A 84 -0.81 1.23 -13.91
C HIS A 84 -0.27 0.35 -12.78
N GLY A 85 0.37 -0.77 -13.13
CA GLY A 85 1.02 -1.66 -12.16
C GLY A 85 2.47 -1.25 -11.90
N ALA A 86 2.90 -1.33 -10.64
CA ALA A 86 4.29 -1.17 -10.22
C ALA A 86 4.67 -2.23 -9.18
N ALA A 87 5.90 -2.16 -8.67
CA ALA A 87 6.28 -2.94 -7.49
C ALA A 87 5.34 -2.59 -6.33
N ILE A 88 4.78 -3.61 -5.68
CA ILE A 88 3.82 -3.42 -4.59
C ILE A 88 4.57 -3.14 -3.30
N HIS A 89 4.24 -2.01 -2.68
CA HIS A 89 4.70 -1.61 -1.37
C HIS A 89 3.49 -1.38 -0.46
N ALA A 90 3.65 -1.64 0.84
CA ALA A 90 2.64 -1.27 1.82
C ALA A 90 2.76 0.23 2.12
N PRO A 91 1.65 0.99 2.14
CA PRO A 91 1.60 2.31 2.74
C PRO A 91 2.03 2.30 4.20
N GLU A 92 2.49 3.44 4.71
CA GLU A 92 2.92 3.58 6.10
C GLU A 92 1.82 3.15 7.08
N GLY A 93 2.20 2.42 8.13
CA GLY A 93 1.25 1.83 9.08
C GLY A 93 0.61 0.51 8.62
N PHE A 94 0.99 -0.01 7.45
CA PHE A 94 0.55 -1.31 6.93
C PHE A 94 1.73 -2.21 6.59
N ILE A 95 1.44 -3.49 6.36
CA ILE A 95 2.38 -4.47 5.81
C ILE A 95 1.71 -5.27 4.69
N ILE A 96 2.52 -5.88 3.81
CA ILE A 96 2.03 -6.83 2.81
C ILE A 96 2.34 -8.25 3.30
N GLN A 97 1.30 -9.02 3.61
CA GLN A 97 1.44 -10.40 4.02
C GLN A 97 1.49 -11.32 2.80
N GLY A 98 2.36 -12.34 2.80
CA GLY A 98 2.41 -13.37 1.76
C GLY A 98 3.28 -13.02 0.55
N LEU A 99 3.70 -11.75 0.40
CA LEU A 99 4.90 -11.42 -0.36
C LEU A 99 6.09 -11.59 0.60
N THR A 100 6.62 -12.81 0.73
CA THR A 100 7.90 -12.98 1.40
C THR A 100 8.89 -12.02 0.76
N SER A 101 9.50 -11.17 1.58
CA SER A 101 10.52 -10.19 1.25
C SER A 101 11.51 -10.76 0.24
N ARG A 102 11.25 -10.60 -1.05
CA ARG A 102 12.32 -10.67 -2.03
C ARG A 102 13.03 -9.35 -1.84
N ALA A 103 14.04 -9.34 -0.97
CA ALA A 103 15.07 -8.32 -1.05
C ALA A 103 15.39 -8.15 -2.54
N PRO A 104 15.52 -6.90 -3.05
CA PRO A 104 15.94 -6.71 -4.43
C PRO A 104 17.19 -7.56 -4.60
N THR A 105 17.13 -8.56 -5.49
CA THR A 105 18.34 -9.24 -5.94
C THR A 105 19.29 -8.13 -6.37
N PRO A 106 20.53 -8.07 -5.85
CA PRO A 106 21.53 -7.14 -6.36
C PRO A 106 21.50 -7.26 -7.89
N ALA A 107 21.40 -6.12 -8.57
CA ALA A 107 21.40 -6.07 -10.02
C ALA A 107 22.52 -6.97 -10.53
N GLU A 108 22.15 -7.93 -11.38
CA GLU A 108 23.08 -8.83 -12.04
C GLU A 108 24.12 -7.94 -12.74
N GLU A 109 25.32 -7.85 -12.16
CA GLU A 109 26.47 -7.23 -12.80
C GLU A 109 26.67 -7.98 -14.11
N LYS A 110 26.29 -7.33 -15.21
CA LYS A 110 26.63 -7.77 -16.57
C LYS A 110 28.12 -8.13 -16.55
N PRO A 111 28.52 -9.35 -16.94
CA PRO A 111 29.94 -9.63 -17.10
C PRO A 111 30.44 -8.68 -18.20
N GLU A 112 31.39 -7.83 -17.83
CA GLU A 112 32.16 -7.03 -18.77
C GLU A 112 32.89 -8.03 -19.67
N VAL A 113 32.45 -8.12 -20.93
CA VAL A 113 33.16 -8.91 -21.94
C VAL A 113 34.49 -8.22 -22.17
N ILE A 114 35.55 -8.77 -21.57
CA ILE A 114 36.92 -8.39 -21.90
C ILE A 114 37.21 -9.07 -23.24
N GLU A 115 37.19 -8.29 -24.32
CA GLU A 115 37.77 -8.73 -25.59
C GLU A 115 39.28 -8.89 -25.41
N LEU A 116 39.79 -10.10 -25.67
CA LEU A 116 41.21 -10.46 -25.69
C LEU A 116 41.82 -10.22 -27.08
#